data_AF-R7UH67-F1
#
_entry.id   AF-R7UH67-F1
#
_cell.length_a   1.000
_cell.length_b   1.000
_cell.length_c   1.000
_cell.angle_alpha   90.00
_cell.angle_beta   90.00
_cell.angle_gamma   90.00
#
_symmetry.space_group_name_H-M   'P 1'
#
loop_
_entity.id
_entity.type
_entity.pdbx_description
1 polymer ?
#
loop_
_entity_poly.entity_id
_entity_poly.type
_entity_poly.pdbx_seq_one_letter_code
_entity_poly.pdbx_strand_id
1 'polypeptide(L)'
;ASRECWCGNRYDYDRHGLTPNECTRDCTGSTNETCGGDWHIQIYSVCPTGKYKGEGDPVINDEPNCENECHCDAELPCFFTNGTCKDGCAIGWRGITCNERDCGVENGGCQYRCTEDKKDEWCSCDEGFEISPNDSRECIG
;
A
#
# COMPACT_ATOMS: atom_id res chain seq x y z
N ALA A 1 27.24 0.54 -9.84
CA ALA A 1 25.87 0.76 -9.35
C ALA A 1 25.64 -0.07 -8.10
N SER A 2 25.09 0.53 -7.03
CA SER A 2 24.79 -0.19 -5.79
C SER A 2 23.61 -1.16 -6.01
N ARG A 3 23.66 -2.35 -5.40
CA ARG A 3 22.57 -3.36 -5.41
C ARG A 3 22.08 -3.67 -3.99
N GLU A 4 22.47 -2.86 -3.03
CA GLU A 4 22.21 -3.11 -1.62
C GLU A 4 21.05 -2.22 -1.17
N CYS A 5 20.01 -2.84 -0.63
CA CYS A 5 18.86 -2.17 -0.03
C CYS A 5 18.79 -2.57 1.44
N TRP A 6 18.74 -1.57 2.31
CA TRP A 6 18.65 -1.76 3.75
C TRP A 6 17.37 -1.11 4.25
N CYS A 7 16.55 -1.86 4.99
CA CYS A 7 15.31 -1.36 5.57
C CYS A 7 15.42 -1.35 7.09
N GLY A 8 14.94 -0.30 7.74
CA GLY A 8 14.81 -0.28 9.20
C GLY A 8 14.33 1.06 9.74
N ASN A 9 13.82 1.02 10.97
CA ASN A 9 13.13 2.15 11.61
C ASN A 9 13.98 2.85 12.67
N ARG A 10 15.27 2.48 12.81
CA ARG A 10 16.08 2.79 13.99
C ARG A 10 17.45 3.33 13.67
N TYR A 11 17.47 4.37 12.86
CA TYR A 11 18.70 4.96 12.39
C TYR A 11 18.71 6.46 12.69
N ASP A 12 19.75 6.88 13.41
CA ASP A 12 20.03 8.26 13.80
C ASP A 12 20.73 8.97 12.63
N TYR A 13 19.99 9.17 11.53
CA TYR A 13 20.56 9.63 10.26
C TYR A 13 20.94 11.11 10.26
N ASP A 14 20.31 11.92 11.11
CA ASP A 14 20.66 13.34 11.30
C ASP A 14 22.06 13.52 11.90
N ARG A 15 22.63 12.47 12.49
CA ARG A 15 23.97 12.46 13.11
C ARG A 15 25.10 12.78 12.13
N HIS A 16 24.91 12.52 10.83
CA HIS A 16 25.94 12.73 9.81
C HIS A 16 25.69 13.93 8.89
N GLY A 17 24.58 14.66 9.10
CA GLY A 17 24.20 15.81 8.29
C GLY A 17 23.63 15.44 6.92
N LEU A 18 22.78 16.33 6.38
CA LEU A 18 22.21 16.18 5.04
C LEU A 18 23.24 16.66 4.01
N THR A 19 23.84 15.75 3.25
CA THR A 19 24.60 16.10 2.02
C THR A 19 23.91 15.54 0.76
N PRO A 20 22.70 16.01 0.39
CA PRO A 20 21.92 15.43 -0.71
C PRO A 20 22.68 15.49 -2.05
N ASN A 21 23.54 16.51 -2.22
CA ASN A 21 24.28 16.77 -3.45
C ASN A 21 25.37 15.74 -3.75
N GLU A 22 25.70 14.85 -2.81
CA GLU A 22 26.72 13.81 -2.99
C GLU A 22 26.10 12.44 -3.34
N CYS A 23 24.77 12.35 -3.35
CA CYS A 23 24.00 11.20 -3.84
C CYS A 23 23.77 11.29 -5.36
N THR A 24 24.83 11.15 -6.14
CA THR A 24 24.83 11.38 -7.60
C THR A 24 24.90 10.11 -8.46
N ARG A 25 24.92 8.92 -7.85
CA ARG A 25 24.99 7.67 -8.62
C ARG A 25 23.60 7.27 -9.09
N ASP A 26 23.43 7.08 -10.40
CA ASP A 26 22.17 6.59 -10.98
C ASP A 26 21.80 5.18 -10.47
N CYS A 27 20.51 4.94 -10.30
CA CYS A 27 19.99 3.61 -9.99
C CYS A 27 20.12 2.67 -11.19
N THR A 28 20.46 1.40 -10.93
CA THR A 28 20.51 0.37 -12.00
C THR A 28 19.14 0.16 -12.66
N GLY A 29 18.05 0.30 -11.89
CA GLY A 29 16.68 0.08 -12.35
C GLY A 29 16.00 1.30 -12.98
N SER A 30 16.58 2.49 -12.83
CA SER A 30 16.01 3.74 -13.33
C SER A 30 17.08 4.81 -13.41
N THR A 31 17.33 5.37 -14.58
CA THR A 31 18.28 6.48 -14.76
C THR A 31 17.70 7.84 -14.35
N ASN A 32 16.42 7.89 -13.97
CA ASN A 32 15.75 9.12 -13.52
C ASN A 32 15.84 9.32 -12.01
N GLU A 33 16.44 8.36 -11.30
CA GLU A 33 16.62 8.39 -9.85
C GLU A 33 18.10 8.13 -9.53
N THR A 34 18.59 8.82 -8.50
CA THR A 34 19.87 8.49 -7.88
C THR A 34 19.65 7.42 -6.81
N CYS A 35 20.66 6.60 -6.53
CA CYS A 35 20.68 5.52 -5.53
C CYS A 35 21.97 5.63 -4.69
N GLY A 36 22.16 6.79 -4.05
CA GLY A 36 23.33 7.09 -3.23
C GLY A 36 24.52 7.68 -3.99
N GLY A 37 25.71 7.59 -3.41
CA GLY A 37 26.96 8.16 -3.92
C GLY A 37 28.15 7.22 -3.72
N ASP A 38 29.37 7.70 -3.94
CA ASP A 38 30.58 6.89 -3.76
C ASP A 38 30.76 6.39 -2.32
N TRP A 39 30.44 7.24 -1.33
CA TRP A 39 30.48 6.95 0.11
C TRP A 39 29.21 7.41 0.84
N HIS A 40 28.13 7.65 0.09
CA HIS A 40 26.88 8.20 0.60
C HIS A 40 25.74 7.22 0.39
N ILE A 41 24.89 7.09 1.41
CA ILE A 41 23.61 6.38 1.33
C ILE A 41 22.50 7.37 1.05
N GLN A 42 21.58 7.00 0.17
CA GLN A 42 20.35 7.74 -0.06
C GLN A 42 19.20 7.01 0.61
N ILE A 43 18.37 7.75 1.32
CA ILE A 43 17.33 7.21 2.18
C ILE A 43 15.98 7.64 1.61
N TYR A 44 15.06 6.69 1.54
CA TYR A 44 13.69 6.92 1.12
C TYR A 44 12.76 6.46 2.23
N SER A 45 11.82 7.32 2.58
CA SER A 45 10.64 6.90 3.31
C SER A 45 9.69 6.21 2.35
N VAL A 46 9.14 5.08 2.76
CA VAL A 46 8.16 4.31 1.99
C VAL A 46 6.82 4.31 2.70
N CYS A 47 5.75 3.99 1.96
CA CYS A 47 4.44 3.87 2.57
C CYS A 47 4.36 2.68 3.54
N PRO A 48 3.51 2.78 4.58
CA PRO A 48 3.18 1.64 5.44
C PRO A 48 2.64 0.46 4.62
N THR A 49 2.76 -0.74 5.17
CA THR A 49 2.19 -1.97 4.60
C THR A 49 0.72 -1.77 4.24
N GLY A 50 0.32 -2.14 3.02
CA GLY A 50 -1.05 -1.98 2.53
C GLY A 50 -1.35 -0.60 1.94
N LYS A 51 -0.39 0.34 1.98
CA LYS A 51 -0.53 1.68 1.40
C LYS A 51 0.48 1.92 0.29
N TYR A 52 0.13 2.81 -0.64
CA TYR A 52 1.01 3.17 -1.74
C TYR A 52 0.84 4.63 -2.17
N LYS A 53 1.74 5.07 -3.07
CA LYS A 53 1.79 6.47 -3.51
C LYS A 53 0.45 6.97 -4.08
N GLY A 54 0.02 8.13 -3.59
CA GLY A 54 -1.12 8.90 -4.13
C GLY A 54 -0.85 9.47 -5.53
N GLU A 55 -1.91 9.96 -6.19
CA GLU A 55 -1.72 10.82 -7.36
C GLU A 55 -1.17 12.19 -6.94
N GLY A 56 -0.44 12.86 -7.85
CA GLY A 56 0.11 14.19 -7.59
C GLY A 56 1.50 14.15 -6.94
N ASP A 57 1.72 15.05 -5.98
CA ASP A 57 3.04 15.21 -5.36
C ASP A 57 3.44 13.93 -4.59
N PRO A 58 4.68 13.43 -4.76
CA PRO A 58 5.14 12.19 -4.14
C PRO A 58 5.37 12.34 -2.62
N VAL A 59 5.43 13.58 -2.12
CA VAL A 59 5.67 13.95 -0.72
C VAL A 59 4.67 15.03 -0.34
N ILE A 60 3.97 14.85 0.78
CA ILE A 60 3.03 15.81 1.36
C ILE A 60 3.45 16.02 2.80
N ASN A 61 3.67 17.28 3.21
CA ASN A 61 4.12 17.63 4.57
C ASN A 61 5.39 16.87 5.03
N ASP A 62 6.39 16.76 4.14
CA ASP A 62 7.64 16.02 4.36
C ASP A 62 7.49 14.49 4.59
N GLU A 63 6.29 13.93 4.38
CA GLU A 63 6.02 12.49 4.42
C GLU A 63 5.66 11.94 3.04
N PRO A 64 5.94 10.65 2.75
CA PRO A 64 5.48 10.03 1.51
C PRO A 64 3.96 10.15 1.37
N ASN A 65 3.49 10.55 0.20
CA ASN A 65 2.06 10.61 -0.09
C ASN A 65 1.50 9.18 -0.09
N CYS A 66 0.86 8.74 0.99
CA CYS A 66 0.31 7.39 1.14
C CYS A 66 -1.21 7.39 1.22
N GLU A 67 -1.85 8.23 0.40
CA GLU A 67 -3.31 8.39 0.39
C GLU A 67 -4.07 7.17 -0.16
N ASN A 68 -3.39 6.29 -0.92
CA ASN A 68 -4.00 5.10 -1.48
C ASN A 68 -3.74 3.83 -0.65
N GLU A 69 -4.68 2.89 -0.73
CA GLU A 69 -4.63 1.58 -0.08
C GLU A 69 -4.90 0.43 -1.07
N CYS A 70 -4.35 -0.75 -0.75
CA CYS A 70 -4.46 -1.97 -1.54
C CYS A 70 -4.93 -3.14 -0.66
N HIS A 71 -5.61 -4.11 -1.27
CA HIS A 71 -6.11 -5.30 -0.57
C HIS A 71 -5.64 -6.57 -1.26
N CYS A 72 -4.33 -6.74 -1.31
CA CYS A 72 -3.69 -7.95 -1.84
C CYS A 72 -4.03 -9.16 -0.98
N ASP A 73 -3.90 -10.33 -1.58
CA ASP A 73 -3.88 -11.57 -0.81
C ASP A 73 -2.70 -11.57 0.19
N ALA A 74 -2.94 -12.11 1.39
CA ALA A 74 -2.15 -11.84 2.59
C ALA A 74 -0.70 -12.34 2.56
N GLU A 75 -0.31 -13.08 1.52
CA GLU A 75 1.03 -13.62 1.35
C GLU A 75 2.09 -12.52 1.10
N LEU A 76 1.74 -11.46 0.37
CA LEU A 76 2.64 -10.34 0.10
C LEU A 76 1.91 -8.99 0.04
N PRO A 77 2.45 -7.94 0.70
CA PRO A 77 1.88 -6.60 0.60
C PRO A 77 2.06 -6.01 -0.80
N CYS A 78 1.20 -5.06 -1.18
CA CYS A 78 1.36 -4.38 -2.47
C CYS A 78 2.68 -3.62 -2.57
N PHE A 79 3.08 -3.40 -3.80
CA PHE A 79 4.24 -2.57 -4.08
C PHE A 79 3.95 -1.09 -3.72
N PHE A 80 4.70 -0.54 -2.76
CA PHE A 80 4.46 0.78 -2.17
C PHE A 80 4.48 1.96 -3.15
N THR A 81 5.00 1.81 -4.37
CA THR A 81 5.03 2.89 -5.36
C THR A 81 3.80 2.95 -6.26
N ASN A 82 3.13 1.81 -6.51
CA ASN A 82 2.04 1.74 -7.49
C ASN A 82 0.86 0.86 -7.06
N GLY A 83 0.91 0.28 -5.86
CA GLY A 83 -0.16 -0.52 -5.29
C GLY A 83 -0.33 -1.91 -5.87
N THR A 84 0.52 -2.34 -6.81
CA THR A 84 0.33 -3.63 -7.49
C THR A 84 0.49 -4.82 -6.55
N CYS A 85 -0.42 -5.79 -6.69
CA CYS A 85 -0.43 -7.03 -5.92
C CYS A 85 0.15 -8.18 -6.75
N LYS A 86 1.16 -8.87 -6.20
CA LYS A 86 1.84 -9.96 -6.90
C LYS A 86 1.03 -11.27 -6.87
N ASP A 87 0.42 -11.56 -5.73
CA ASP A 87 -0.32 -12.82 -5.49
C ASP A 87 -1.83 -12.65 -5.73
N GLY A 88 -2.24 -11.55 -6.36
CA GLY A 88 -3.63 -11.24 -6.61
C GLY A 88 -4.31 -10.56 -5.42
N CYS A 89 -5.64 -10.54 -5.45
CA CYS A 89 -6.48 -9.80 -4.52
C CYS A 89 -7.09 -10.69 -3.46
N ALA A 90 -7.24 -10.16 -2.25
CA ALA A 90 -8.05 -10.79 -1.21
C ALA A 90 -9.51 -10.89 -1.68
N ILE A 91 -10.25 -11.87 -1.13
CA ILE A 91 -11.68 -12.04 -1.41
C ILE A 91 -12.40 -10.71 -1.17
N GLY A 92 -13.17 -10.29 -2.16
CA GLY A 92 -13.89 -9.01 -2.16
C GLY A 92 -13.27 -7.87 -2.93
N TRP A 93 -12.11 -8.12 -3.54
CA TRP A 93 -11.32 -7.11 -4.20
C TRP A 93 -10.91 -7.55 -5.60
N ARG A 94 -10.82 -6.59 -6.51
CA ARG A 94 -10.34 -6.77 -7.89
C ARG A 94 -9.51 -5.59 -8.37
N GLY A 95 -9.01 -5.72 -9.59
CA GLY A 95 -8.11 -4.74 -10.21
C GLY A 95 -6.65 -5.02 -9.90
N ILE A 96 -5.74 -4.32 -10.60
CA ILE A 96 -4.29 -4.56 -10.47
C ILE A 96 -3.71 -4.14 -9.11
N THR A 97 -4.40 -3.23 -8.42
CA THR A 97 -4.07 -2.75 -7.07
C THR A 97 -5.02 -3.27 -6.00
N CYS A 98 -5.98 -4.12 -6.37
CA CYS A 98 -6.96 -4.70 -5.46
C CYS A 98 -7.70 -3.65 -4.62
N ASN A 99 -8.14 -2.56 -5.26
CA ASN A 99 -8.83 -1.44 -4.63
C ASN A 99 -10.26 -1.24 -5.17
N GLU A 100 -10.72 -2.12 -6.07
CA GLU A 100 -12.09 -2.16 -6.57
C GLU A 100 -12.87 -3.29 -5.89
N ARG A 101 -14.17 -3.11 -5.67
CA ARG A 101 -15.06 -4.11 -5.06
C ARG A 101 -15.37 -5.24 -6.04
N ASP A 102 -15.43 -6.46 -5.51
CA ASP A 102 -15.81 -7.67 -6.26
C ASP A 102 -16.74 -8.55 -5.44
N CYS A 103 -18.00 -8.65 -5.86
CA CYS A 103 -18.98 -9.55 -5.27
C CYS A 103 -19.08 -10.89 -6.03
N GLY A 104 -18.46 -11.01 -7.20
CA GLY A 104 -18.53 -12.18 -8.07
C GLY A 104 -17.80 -13.41 -7.52
N VAL A 105 -16.84 -13.18 -6.61
CA VAL A 105 -16.08 -14.24 -5.95
C VAL A 105 -16.51 -14.35 -4.49
N GLU A 106 -17.00 -15.53 -4.09
CA GLU A 106 -17.44 -15.85 -2.72
C GLU A 106 -18.36 -14.80 -2.08
N ASN A 107 -19.22 -14.14 -2.89
CA ASN A 107 -20.09 -13.05 -2.43
C ASN A 107 -19.30 -11.89 -1.78
N GLY A 108 -18.08 -11.64 -2.26
CA GLY A 108 -17.16 -10.70 -1.64
C GLY A 108 -16.69 -11.07 -0.23
N GLY A 109 -16.97 -12.29 0.22
CA GLY A 109 -16.79 -12.69 1.61
C GLY A 109 -17.82 -12.07 2.55
N CYS A 110 -18.86 -11.39 2.04
CA CYS A 110 -20.00 -10.96 2.84
C CYS A 110 -20.83 -12.18 3.28
N GLN A 111 -21.22 -12.24 4.55
CA GLN A 111 -22.05 -13.33 5.07
C GLN A 111 -23.45 -13.36 4.41
N TYR A 112 -24.02 -12.18 4.11
CA TYR A 112 -25.38 -12.04 3.60
C TYR A 112 -25.38 -11.41 2.21
N ARG A 113 -25.50 -10.08 2.09
CA ARG A 113 -25.60 -9.39 0.79
C ARG A 113 -24.35 -8.59 0.51
N CYS A 114 -23.86 -8.67 -0.73
CA CYS A 114 -22.73 -7.89 -1.25
C CYS A 114 -23.21 -6.89 -2.32
N THR A 115 -22.68 -5.67 -2.30
CA THR A 115 -23.00 -4.60 -3.26
C THR A 115 -21.72 -3.91 -3.75
N GLU A 116 -21.49 -3.88 -5.07
CA GLU A 116 -20.25 -3.34 -5.65
C GLU A 116 -20.22 -1.81 -5.73
N ASP A 117 -21.38 -1.15 -5.71
CA ASP A 117 -21.50 0.30 -5.87
C ASP A 117 -21.04 1.10 -4.64
N LYS A 118 -20.74 0.41 -3.52
CA LYS A 118 -20.35 1.04 -2.26
C LYS A 118 -18.89 0.71 -1.93
N LYS A 119 -18.09 1.74 -1.67
CA LYS A 119 -16.70 1.58 -1.25
C LYS A 119 -16.59 1.14 0.22
N ASP A 120 -17.36 1.73 1.13
CA ASP A 120 -17.16 1.51 2.59
C ASP A 120 -18.19 0.57 3.24
N GLU A 121 -19.44 0.54 2.75
CA GLU A 121 -20.56 -0.26 3.33
C GLU A 121 -21.09 -1.29 2.34
N TRP A 122 -20.20 -2.14 1.85
CA TRP A 122 -20.49 -3.00 0.70
C TRP A 122 -21.17 -4.32 1.07
N CYS A 123 -21.03 -4.79 2.31
CA CYS A 123 -21.82 -5.90 2.85
C CYS A 123 -23.03 -5.40 3.65
N SER A 124 -24.13 -6.15 3.62
CA SER A 124 -25.34 -5.85 4.41
C SER A 124 -26.07 -7.12 4.84
N CYS A 125 -26.86 -7.01 5.91
CA CYS A 125 -27.55 -8.13 6.55
C CYS A 125 -29.03 -8.22 6.14
N ASP A 126 -29.64 -9.38 6.36
CA ASP A 126 -31.09 -9.55 6.22
C ASP A 126 -31.83 -8.95 7.41
N GLU A 127 -33.14 -8.79 7.26
CA GLU A 127 -34.01 -8.30 8.32
C GLU A 127 -33.86 -9.15 9.59
N GLY A 128 -33.68 -8.48 10.73
CA GLY A 128 -33.44 -9.12 12.02
C GLY A 128 -31.98 -9.38 12.36
N PHE A 129 -31.04 -9.00 11.49
CA PHE A 129 -29.60 -9.08 11.74
C PHE A 129 -28.93 -7.70 11.56
N GLU A 130 -27.90 -7.44 12.35
CA GLU A 130 -27.07 -6.23 12.30
C GLU A 130 -25.65 -6.56 11.85
N ILE A 131 -24.97 -5.62 11.20
CA ILE A 131 -23.56 -5.81 10.83
C ILE A 131 -22.70 -5.85 12.10
N SER A 132 -21.75 -6.77 12.16
CA SER A 132 -20.80 -6.87 13.28
C SER A 132 -19.97 -5.58 13.37
N PRO A 133 -19.78 -5.01 14.57
CA PRO A 133 -18.94 -3.83 14.76
C PRO A 133 -17.44 -4.12 14.58
N ASN A 134 -17.05 -5.40 14.60
CA ASN A 134 -15.66 -5.83 14.49
C ASN A 134 -15.32 -6.35 13.10
N ASP A 135 -16.31 -6.83 12.34
CA ASP A 135 -16.13 -7.34 11.00
C ASP A 135 -17.30 -6.89 10.10
N SER A 136 -17.02 -5.99 9.17
CA SER A 136 -18.02 -5.46 8.24
C SER A 136 -18.51 -6.49 7.22
N ARG A 137 -18.06 -7.74 7.30
CA ARG A 137 -18.55 -8.86 6.49
C ARG A 137 -19.51 -9.78 7.24
N GLU A 138 -19.54 -9.74 8.57
CA GLU A 138 -20.37 -10.60 9.41
C GLU A 138 -21.66 -9.93 9.87
N CYS A 139 -22.69 -10.74 10.04
CA CYS A 139 -24.03 -10.38 10.51
C CYS A 139 -24.32 -11.11 11.82
N ILE A 140 -24.70 -10.34 12.84
CA ILE A 140 -25.03 -10.81 14.19
C ILE A 140 -26.53 -10.58 14.48
N GLY A 141 -27.12 -11.39 15.37
CA GLY A 141 -28.54 -11.32 15.74
C GLY A 141 -28.79 -11.67 17.19
#